data_AF-A0A8X6HRK5-F1
#
_entry.id   AF-A0A8X6HRK5-F1
#
_cell.length_a   1.000
_cell.length_b   1.000
_cell.length_c   1.000
_cell.angle_alpha   90.00
_cell.angle_beta   90.00
_cell.angle_gamma   90.00
#
_symmetry.space_group_name_H-M   'P 1'
#
loop_
_entity.id
_entity.type
_entity.pdbx_description
1 polymer ?
#
loop_
_entity_poly.entity_id
_entity_poly.type
_entity_poly.pdbx_seq_one_letter_code
_entity_poly.pdbx_strand_id
1 'polypeptide(L)'
;MALRLLPDLAFRNIGSIFLPRILSSEFKIKDQKNFHTSNINCEIEKWSDQNEWVYPPQKPGEPRRPAWVCHYRENIKYSPKQMWYIACLVRGMSVDEAIKQLSFVSKKGAVIAKEVCIVYS
;
A
#
# COMPACT_ATOMS: atom_id res chain seq x y z
N MET A 1 -5.40 -22.82 -19.14
CA MET A 1 -4.34 -23.81 -18.91
C MET A 1 -3.10 -23.36 -19.69
N ALA A 2 -2.24 -22.56 -19.07
CA ALA A 2 -0.91 -22.22 -19.56
C ALA A 2 -0.08 -21.82 -18.34
N LEU A 3 0.59 -22.83 -17.78
CA LEU A 3 1.53 -22.70 -16.67
C LEU A 3 2.76 -21.91 -17.14
N ARG A 4 3.03 -20.78 -16.50
CA ARG A 4 4.39 -20.25 -16.36
C ARG A 4 4.62 -19.91 -14.89
N LEU A 5 4.89 -20.99 -14.15
CA LEU A 5 5.69 -20.98 -12.94
C LEU A 5 7.14 -20.68 -13.35
N LEU A 6 7.72 -19.61 -12.83
CA LEU A 6 9.15 -19.57 -12.55
C LEU A 6 9.36 -18.96 -11.14
N PRO A 7 10.39 -19.43 -10.41
CA PRO A 7 10.37 -19.56 -8.97
C PRO A 7 11.17 -18.48 -8.26
N ASP A 8 10.95 -18.43 -6.95
CA ASP A 8 11.76 -17.78 -5.92
C ASP A 8 13.25 -17.65 -6.25
N LEU A 9 13.72 -16.42 -6.43
CA LEU A 9 15.13 -16.11 -6.25
C LEU A 9 15.37 -15.74 -4.80
N ALA A 10 15.62 -16.81 -4.05
CA ALA A 10 16.18 -16.81 -2.71
C ALA A 10 17.39 -15.88 -2.58
N PHE A 11 17.45 -15.24 -1.42
CA PHE A 11 18.64 -14.66 -0.78
C PHE A 11 19.91 -15.45 -1.13
N ARG A 12 20.84 -14.80 -1.85
CA ARG A 12 22.23 -15.24 -1.92
C ARG A 12 23.15 -14.12 -1.47
N ASN A 13 23.54 -14.26 -0.21
CA ASN A 13 24.68 -13.61 0.42
C ASN A 13 25.94 -14.09 -0.31
N ILE A 14 26.58 -13.21 -1.08
CA ILE A 14 27.92 -13.44 -1.64
C ILE A 14 28.81 -12.36 -1.07
N GLY A 15 29.68 -12.77 -0.16
CA GLY A 15 30.68 -11.92 0.46
C GLY A 15 31.69 -11.39 -0.56
N SER A 16 32.14 -10.18 -0.25
CA SER A 16 33.47 -9.62 -0.57
C SER A 16 33.99 -9.81 -2.00
N ILE A 17 33.67 -8.86 -2.87
CA ILE A 17 34.57 -8.46 -3.96
C ILE A 17 34.83 -6.97 -3.81
N PHE A 18 36.11 -6.67 -3.53
CA PHE A 18 36.71 -5.39 -3.23
C PHE A 18 36.66 -4.49 -4.48
N LEU A 19 35.85 -3.42 -4.45
CA LEU A 19 35.92 -2.33 -5.43
C LEU A 19 36.73 -1.17 -4.86
N PRO A 20 37.66 -0.57 -5.64
CA PRO A 20 38.52 0.49 -5.16
C PRO A 20 37.75 1.78 -4.91
N ARG A 21 38.09 2.41 -3.79
CA ARG A 21 37.72 3.74 -3.33
C ARG A 21 38.00 4.79 -4.42
N ILE A 22 36.96 5.32 -5.06
CA ILE A 22 37.05 6.45 -5.99
C ILE A 22 36.12 7.57 -5.53
N LEU A 23 36.74 8.72 -5.26
CA LEU A 23 36.24 10.07 -5.02
C LEU A 23 35.01 10.25 -4.10
N SER A 24 35.29 10.67 -2.88
CA SER A 24 34.44 11.58 -2.11
C SER A 24 34.22 12.89 -2.88
N SER A 25 33.17 12.96 -3.70
CA SER A 25 32.48 14.21 -3.93
C SER A 25 31.39 14.32 -2.87
N GLU A 26 31.46 15.39 -2.08
CA GLU A 26 30.48 15.68 -1.05
C GLU A 26 29.09 15.79 -1.69
N PHE A 27 28.22 14.80 -1.50
CA PHE A 27 26.80 14.96 -1.77
C PHE A 27 26.25 15.90 -0.70
N LYS A 28 26.37 17.20 -0.98
CA LYS A 28 25.85 18.27 -0.14
C LYS A 28 24.33 18.17 -0.13
N ILE A 29 23.78 17.49 0.86
CA ILE A 29 22.35 17.53 1.17
C ILE A 29 22.06 19.00 1.47
N LYS A 30 21.43 19.70 0.53
CA LYS A 30 20.92 21.04 0.78
C LYS A 30 19.79 20.87 1.80
N ASP A 31 20.05 21.25 3.04
CA ASP A 31 19.01 21.48 4.04
C ASP A 31 17.92 22.35 3.41
N GLN A 32 16.79 21.76 3.06
CA GLN A 32 15.62 22.53 2.67
C GLN A 32 14.96 23.05 3.94
N LYS A 33 15.32 24.27 4.30
CA LYS A 33 14.54 25.12 5.19
C LYS A 33 13.42 25.75 4.37
N ASN A 34 12.24 25.87 5.00
CA ASN A 34 11.07 26.71 4.67
C ASN A 34 9.83 25.96 4.13
N PHE A 35 9.08 25.33 5.05
CA PHE A 35 7.68 24.96 4.82
C PHE A 35 6.80 26.22 4.89
N HIS A 36 6.50 26.82 3.75
CA HIS A 36 5.35 27.70 3.59
C HIS A 36 4.29 26.95 2.77
N THR A 37 3.45 26.17 3.45
CA THR A 37 2.25 25.57 2.85
C THR A 37 1.12 26.58 2.96
N SER A 38 1.18 27.63 2.15
CA SER A 38 0.02 28.46 1.89
C SER A 38 -0.30 28.32 0.41
N ASN A 39 -1.37 27.58 0.13
CA ASN A 39 -2.09 27.62 -1.14
C ASN A 39 -1.49 26.78 -2.30
N ILE A 40 -1.40 25.47 -2.09
CA ILE A 40 -1.44 24.53 -3.21
C ILE A 40 -2.92 24.16 -3.39
N ASN A 41 -3.67 24.93 -4.18
CA ASN A 41 -4.98 24.52 -4.71
C ASN A 41 -4.80 23.47 -5.81
N CYS A 42 -4.07 22.39 -5.50
CA CYS A 42 -4.14 21.18 -6.28
C CYS A 42 -5.29 20.39 -5.67
N GLU A 43 -6.35 20.19 -6.43
CA GLU A 43 -7.34 19.16 -6.14
C GLU A 43 -6.61 17.82 -6.25
N ILE A 44 -6.00 17.38 -5.14
CA ILE A 44 -5.39 16.06 -5.06
C ILE A 44 -6.55 15.08 -5.08
N GLU A 45 -6.66 14.29 -6.16
CA GLU A 45 -7.66 13.22 -6.29
C GLU A 45 -7.64 12.36 -5.03
N LYS A 46 -8.79 12.27 -4.37
CA LYS A 46 -8.94 11.47 -3.17
C LYS A 46 -9.12 10.01 -3.56
N TRP A 47 -8.71 9.12 -2.66
CA TRP A 47 -8.88 7.68 -2.87
C TRP A 47 -10.35 7.27 -3.03
N SER A 48 -11.30 8.06 -2.49
CA SER A 48 -12.74 7.83 -2.63
C SER A 48 -13.27 8.13 -4.04
N ASP A 49 -12.66 9.09 -4.74
CA ASP A 49 -13.14 9.58 -6.05
C ASP A 49 -13.07 8.46 -7.10
N GLN A 50 -12.19 7.49 -6.88
CA GLN A 50 -12.08 6.28 -7.70
C GLN A 50 -13.41 5.50 -7.77
N ASN A 51 -14.20 5.46 -6.70
CA ASN A 51 -15.48 4.74 -6.71
C ASN A 51 -16.51 5.35 -7.67
N GLU A 52 -16.34 6.61 -8.07
CA GLU A 52 -17.22 7.28 -9.02
C GLU A 52 -16.87 6.94 -10.48
N TRP A 53 -15.75 6.25 -10.72
CA TRP A 53 -15.35 5.84 -12.06
C TRP A 53 -16.35 4.84 -12.64
N VAL A 54 -17.05 5.27 -13.70
CA VAL A 54 -17.92 4.41 -14.50
C VAL A 54 -17.19 3.87 -15.73
N TYR A 55 -17.10 2.55 -15.84
CA TYR A 55 -16.54 1.90 -17.02
C TYR A 55 -17.56 1.81 -18.17
N PRO A 56 -17.09 1.71 -19.42
CA PRO A 56 -17.98 1.44 -20.53
C PRO A 56 -18.69 0.08 -20.40
N PRO A 57 -19.89 -0.07 -20.99
CA PRO A 57 -20.62 -1.34 -21.03
C PRO A 57 -19.78 -2.48 -21.63
N GLN A 58 -19.92 -3.68 -21.07
CA GLN A 58 -19.27 -4.89 -21.58
C GLN A 58 -20.00 -5.43 -22.80
N LYS A 59 -19.27 -6.03 -23.74
CA LYS A 59 -19.84 -6.67 -24.93
C LYS A 59 -20.41 -8.06 -24.60
N PRO A 60 -21.39 -8.55 -25.38
CA PRO A 60 -21.85 -9.93 -25.23
C PRO A 60 -20.71 -10.91 -25.52
N GLY A 61 -20.42 -11.80 -24.57
CA GLY A 61 -19.35 -12.81 -24.65
C GLY A 61 -18.03 -12.45 -23.97
N GLU A 62 -17.89 -11.22 -23.44
CA GLU A 62 -16.75 -10.87 -22.58
C GLU A 62 -16.87 -11.48 -21.18
N PRO A 63 -15.76 -11.86 -20.53
CA PRO A 63 -15.78 -12.36 -19.17
C PRO A 63 -16.19 -11.26 -18.19
N ARG A 64 -16.88 -11.65 -17.10
CA ARG A 64 -17.31 -10.71 -16.06
C ARG A 64 -16.09 -10.00 -15.43
N ARG A 65 -16.04 -8.67 -15.57
CA ARG A 65 -15.05 -7.84 -14.86
C ARG A 65 -15.26 -7.92 -13.33
N PRO A 66 -14.21 -8.11 -12.52
CA PRO A 66 -14.33 -8.04 -11.07
C PRO A 66 -14.66 -6.60 -10.64
N ALA A 67 -15.51 -6.48 -9.61
CA ALA A 67 -15.76 -5.21 -8.95
C ALA A 67 -14.59 -4.89 -8.00
N TRP A 68 -14.24 -3.61 -7.91
CA TRP A 68 -13.29 -3.10 -6.92
C TRP A 68 -13.98 -1.99 -6.14
N VAL A 69 -13.59 -1.84 -4.87
CA VAL A 69 -14.13 -0.84 -3.97
C VAL A 69 -12.97 -0.23 -3.20
N CYS A 70 -12.91 1.08 -3.16
CA CYS A 70 -11.90 1.85 -2.46
C CYS A 70 -12.50 2.48 -1.20
N HIS A 71 -11.81 2.34 -0.07
CA HIS A 71 -12.17 3.01 1.18
C HIS A 71 -10.95 3.35 2.00
N TYR A 72 -11.07 4.42 2.77
CA TYR A 72 -10.04 4.83 3.71
C TYR A 72 -10.64 5.66 4.85
N ARG A 73 -9.85 5.82 5.91
CA ARG A 73 -10.17 6.66 7.06
C ARG A 73 -9.06 7.68 7.27
N GLU A 74 -9.44 8.93 7.42
CA GLU A 74 -8.50 10.05 7.64
C GLU A 74 -8.23 10.31 9.13
N ASN A 75 -7.24 11.15 9.40
CA ASN A 75 -6.94 11.73 10.72
C ASN A 75 -6.74 10.69 11.84
N ILE A 76 -6.04 9.61 11.53
CA ILE A 76 -5.74 8.56 12.49
C ILE A 76 -4.52 8.94 13.33
N LYS A 77 -4.70 9.03 14.66
CA LYS A 77 -3.60 9.20 15.62
C LYS A 77 -2.82 7.89 15.80
N TYR A 78 -2.00 7.55 14.80
CA TYR A 78 -1.13 6.37 14.80
C TYR A 78 0.08 6.60 13.89
N SER A 79 1.19 5.90 14.14
CA SER A 79 2.39 6.05 13.30
C SER A 79 2.19 5.37 11.93
N PRO A 80 2.46 6.05 10.80
CA PRO A 80 2.33 5.46 9.46
C PRO A 80 3.18 4.21 9.27
N LYS A 81 4.42 4.21 9.80
CA LYS A 81 5.33 3.06 9.73
C LYS A 81 4.75 1.84 10.46
N GLN A 82 4.10 2.06 11.61
CA GLN A 82 3.46 0.98 12.36
C GLN A 82 2.18 0.48 11.67
N MET A 83 1.41 1.38 11.06
CA MET A 83 0.23 1.02 10.28
C MET A 83 0.60 0.16 9.06
N TRP A 84 1.71 0.47 8.39
CA TRP A 84 2.17 -0.28 7.22
C TRP A 84 2.41 -1.77 7.52
N TYR A 85 2.98 -2.11 8.69
CA TYR A 85 3.13 -3.52 9.07
C TYR A 85 1.79 -4.25 9.21
N ILE A 86 0.76 -3.56 9.70
CA ILE A 86 -0.60 -4.12 9.83
C ILE A 86 -1.23 -4.28 8.44
N ALA A 87 -1.04 -3.31 7.54
CA ALA A 87 -1.52 -3.40 6.17
C ALA A 87 -0.83 -4.55 5.39
N CYS A 88 0.47 -4.75 5.59
CA CYS A 88 1.21 -5.87 5.00
C CYS A 88 0.72 -7.23 5.51
N LEU A 89 0.29 -7.32 6.77
CA LEU A 89 -0.26 -8.55 7.34
C LEU A 89 -1.51 -9.02 6.57
N VAL A 90 -2.41 -8.10 6.23
CA VAL A 90 -3.71 -8.41 5.59
C VAL A 90 -3.67 -8.48 4.07
N ARG A 91 -2.53 -8.15 3.44
CA ARG A 91 -2.39 -8.13 1.99
C ARG A 91 -2.52 -9.54 1.41
N GLY A 92 -3.51 -9.76 0.56
CA GLY A 92 -3.72 -11.02 -0.17
C GLY A 92 -4.56 -12.06 0.59
N MET A 93 -5.10 -11.73 1.77
CA MET A 93 -6.10 -12.55 2.45
C MET A 93 -7.52 -12.20 1.99
N SER A 94 -8.46 -13.12 2.18
CA SER A 94 -9.89 -12.80 2.06
C SER A 94 -10.35 -11.87 3.18
N VAL A 95 -11.49 -11.19 2.98
CA VAL A 95 -12.03 -10.23 3.97
C VAL A 95 -12.27 -10.90 5.33
N ASP A 96 -12.87 -12.10 5.33
CA ASP A 96 -13.18 -12.85 6.55
C ASP A 96 -11.93 -13.32 7.30
N GLU A 97 -10.91 -13.77 6.55
CA GLU A 97 -9.62 -14.16 7.14
C GLU A 97 -8.90 -12.95 7.72
N ALA A 98 -8.90 -11.82 7.01
CA ALA A 98 -8.31 -10.58 7.51
C ALA A 98 -8.98 -10.11 8.80
N ILE A 99 -10.31 -10.15 8.90
CA ILE A 99 -11.05 -9.80 10.12
C ILE A 99 -10.67 -10.71 11.29
N LYS A 100 -10.52 -12.02 11.04
CA LYS A 100 -10.05 -12.98 12.05
C LYS A 100 -8.63 -12.65 12.50
N GLN A 101 -7.69 -12.45 11.58
CA GLN A 101 -6.29 -12.13 11.93
C GLN A 101 -6.19 -10.82 12.71
N LEU A 102 -6.90 -9.77 12.29
CA LEU A 102 -6.91 -8.47 12.98
C LEU A 102 -7.50 -8.56 14.39
N SER A 103 -8.40 -9.51 14.66
CA SER A 103 -8.99 -9.69 15.99
C SER A 103 -8.00 -10.20 17.05
N PHE A 104 -6.94 -10.89 16.64
CA PHE A 104 -5.91 -11.43 17.54
C PHE A 104 -4.74 -10.47 17.75
N VAL A 105 -4.63 -9.40 16.95
CA VAL A 105 -3.54 -8.43 17.07
C VAL A 105 -3.89 -7.38 18.12
N SER A 106 -3.21 -7.40 19.26
CA SER A 106 -3.39 -6.43 20.36
C SER A 106 -2.72 -5.07 20.07
N LYS A 107 -3.02 -4.45 18.92
CA LYS A 107 -2.52 -3.12 18.52
C LYS A 107 -3.68 -2.19 18.19
N LYS A 108 -3.54 -0.91 18.55
CA LYS A 108 -4.54 0.13 18.22
C LYS A 108 -4.84 0.20 16.72
N GLY A 109 -3.82 0.08 15.88
CA GLY A 109 -3.98 0.07 14.42
C GLY A 109 -4.78 -1.13 13.89
N ALA A 110 -4.77 -2.27 14.59
CA ALA A 110 -5.51 -3.46 14.15
C ALA A 110 -7.02 -3.29 14.38
N VAL A 111 -7.41 -2.67 15.50
CA VAL A 111 -8.81 -2.30 15.77
C VAL A 111 -9.34 -1.34 14.70
N ILE A 112 -8.55 -0.31 14.37
CA ILE A 112 -8.91 0.68 13.34
C ILE A 112 -9.01 0.02 11.96
N ALA A 113 -8.06 -0.82 11.58
CA ALA A 113 -8.10 -1.55 10.31
C ALA A 113 -9.31 -2.48 10.23
N LYS A 114 -9.68 -3.14 11.34
CA LYS A 114 -10.85 -4.00 11.42
C LYS A 114 -12.15 -3.22 11.19
N GLU A 115 -12.30 -2.06 11.83
CA GLU A 115 -13.45 -1.16 11.62
C GLU A 115 -13.60 -0.79 10.14
N VAL A 116 -12.50 -0.42 9.48
CA VAL A 116 -12.46 -0.05 8.05
C VAL A 116 -12.83 -1.24 7.16
N CYS A 117 -12.39 -2.46 7.48
CA CYS A 117 -12.72 -3.66 6.71
C CYS A 117 -14.19 -4.06 6.84
N ILE A 118 -14.82 -3.89 8.02
CA ILE A 118 -16.20 -4.33 8.28
C ILE A 118 -17.23 -3.55 7.46
N VAL A 119 -16.93 -2.31 7.05
CA VAL A 119 -17.85 -1.48 6.25
C VAL A 119 -18.23 -2.13 4.90
N TYR A 120 -17.46 -3.12 4.43
CA TYR A 120 -17.64 -3.79 3.14
C TYR A 120 -17.96 -5.28 3.23
N SER A 121 -18.13 -5.81 4.44
CA SER A 121 -18.54 -7.21 4.66
C SER A 121 -20.05 -7.35 4.69
#